data_AF-A0A6P2DGD9-F1
#
_entry.id   AF-A0A6P2DGD9-F1
#
_cell.length_a   1.000
_cell.length_b   1.000
_cell.length_c   1.000
_cell.angle_alpha   90.00
_cell.angle_beta   90.00
_cell.angle_gamma   90.00
#
_symmetry.space_group_name_H-M   'P 1'
#
loop_
_entity.id
_entity.type
_entity.pdbx_description
1 polymer ?
#
loop_
_entity_poly.entity_id
_entity_poly.type
_entity_poly.pdbx_seq_one_letter_code
_entity_poly.pdbx_strand_id
1 'polypeptide(L)'
;MDTLTAQFLMACKQFVRIRRPLVEDLASALGVPSQELFYLWMERRCRPRGSLPNGVWEYYFHGYQCDFKHGSDGRFLRFDFAPGGATEAFTAWGVTQFVMTTKSPWPEFSELQSHLAAKPPPYNELSGDVGRAVQLCEGLEKEGFVSVAAPDLIAFGRQHTTLNTEGIAVQRLPDDTPERTWLDVSVADRKVVTAEGQSFLASRDR
;
A
#
# COMPACT_ATOMS: atom_id res chain seq x y z
N MET A 1 -15.20 -14.77 14.16
CA MET A 1 -14.22 -13.99 13.39
C MET A 1 -13.86 -14.77 12.14
N ASP A 2 -14.22 -14.22 10.99
CA ASP A 2 -14.44 -14.96 9.75
C ASP A 2 -13.11 -15.36 9.05
N THR A 3 -13.15 -16.40 8.21
CA THR A 3 -11.99 -16.92 7.46
C THR A 3 -11.38 -15.88 6.51
N LEU A 4 -12.20 -15.03 5.88
CA LEU A 4 -11.78 -13.93 5.01
C LEU A 4 -11.01 -12.86 5.77
N THR A 5 -11.44 -12.51 6.99
CA THR A 5 -10.72 -11.57 7.87
C THR A 5 -9.28 -12.04 8.11
N ALA A 6 -9.10 -13.31 8.45
CA ALA A 6 -7.77 -13.90 8.64
C ALA A 6 -6.96 -13.96 7.33
N GLN A 7 -7.58 -14.35 6.22
CA GLN A 7 -6.92 -14.37 4.91
C GLN A 7 -6.50 -12.97 4.45
N PHE A 8 -7.33 -11.95 4.64
CA PHE A 8 -7.02 -10.58 4.25
C PHE A 8 -5.88 -10.01 5.09
N LEU A 9 -5.90 -10.21 6.41
CA LEU A 9 -4.80 -9.81 7.28
C LEU A 9 -3.48 -10.52 6.93
N MET A 10 -3.55 -11.82 6.60
CA MET A 10 -2.39 -12.56 6.09
C MET A 10 -1.90 -11.97 4.75
N ALA A 11 -2.82 -11.62 3.84
CA ALA A 11 -2.47 -10.99 2.58
C ALA A 11 -1.77 -9.63 2.80
N CYS A 12 -2.22 -8.80 3.75
CA CYS A 12 -1.53 -7.56 4.12
C CYS A 12 -0.08 -7.82 4.55
N LYS A 13 0.14 -8.79 5.44
CA LYS A 13 1.48 -9.18 5.92
C LYS A 13 2.37 -9.69 4.78
N GLN A 14 1.82 -10.55 3.92
CA GLN A 14 2.54 -11.12 2.78
C GLN A 14 2.89 -10.08 1.73
N PHE A 15 1.94 -9.20 1.41
CA PHE A 15 2.12 -8.08 0.49
C PHE A 15 3.32 -7.22 0.88
N VAL A 16 3.39 -6.78 2.13
CA VAL A 16 4.51 -5.99 2.66
C VAL A 16 5.82 -6.77 2.59
N ARG A 17 5.82 -8.03 3.08
CA ARG A 17 7.00 -8.89 3.10
C ARG A 17 7.61 -9.12 1.72
N ILE A 18 6.77 -9.42 0.72
CA ILE A 18 7.20 -9.74 -0.64
C ILE A 18 7.63 -8.49 -1.39
N ARG A 19 7.00 -7.34 -1.10
CA ARG A 19 7.33 -6.08 -1.73
C ARG A 19 8.67 -5.51 -1.28
N ARG A 20 9.04 -5.66 0.00
CA ARG A 20 10.24 -5.03 0.59
C ARG A 20 11.52 -5.27 -0.24
N PRO A 21 11.86 -6.50 -0.69
CA PRO A 21 13.02 -6.71 -1.56
C PRO A 21 12.98 -5.92 -2.88
N LEU A 22 11.81 -5.78 -3.54
CA LEU A 22 11.72 -5.02 -4.79
C LEU A 22 11.92 -3.52 -4.57
N VAL A 23 11.48 -3.01 -3.42
CA VAL A 23 11.71 -1.62 -3.01
C VAL A 23 13.19 -1.38 -2.76
N GLU A 24 13.87 -2.30 -2.09
CA GLU A 24 15.32 -2.22 -1.87
C GLU A 24 16.11 -2.32 -3.19
N ASP A 25 15.72 -3.21 -4.10
CA ASP A 25 16.33 -3.32 -5.44
C ASP A 25 16.17 -2.02 -6.23
N LEU A 26 14.98 -1.40 -6.18
CA LEU A 26 14.71 -0.11 -6.81
C LEU A 26 15.53 1.02 -6.18
N ALA A 27 15.60 1.08 -4.85
CA ALA A 27 16.40 2.05 -4.11
C ALA A 27 17.87 1.95 -4.48
N SER A 28 18.41 0.74 -4.48
CA SER A 28 19.79 0.45 -4.89
C SER A 28 20.04 0.84 -6.35
N ALA A 29 19.12 0.54 -7.27
CA ALA A 29 19.26 0.91 -8.69
C ALA A 29 19.23 2.43 -8.91
N LEU A 30 18.54 3.18 -8.04
CA LEU A 30 18.46 4.64 -8.08
C LEU A 30 19.52 5.33 -7.20
N GLY A 31 20.34 4.58 -6.48
CA GLY A 31 21.42 5.10 -5.65
C GLY A 31 20.95 5.89 -4.43
N VAL A 32 19.80 5.53 -3.85
CA VAL A 32 19.24 6.17 -2.65
C VAL A 32 18.83 5.14 -1.58
N PRO A 33 18.71 5.53 -0.30
CA PRO A 33 18.03 4.71 0.70
C PRO A 33 16.56 4.46 0.33
N SER A 34 15.99 3.32 0.71
CA SER A 34 14.60 2.98 0.39
C SER A 34 13.58 3.98 0.91
N GLN A 35 13.82 4.55 2.09
CA GLN A 35 12.99 5.63 2.66
C GLN A 35 13.00 6.94 1.83
N GLU A 36 14.01 7.16 0.98
CA GLU A 36 14.10 8.36 0.14
C GLU A 36 13.38 8.20 -1.21
N LEU A 37 12.95 6.99 -1.57
CA LEU A 37 12.28 6.73 -2.85
C LEU A 37 11.03 7.58 -3.05
N PHE A 38 10.24 7.75 -1.98
CA PHE A 38 9.02 8.56 -2.03
C PHE A 38 9.35 10.01 -2.41
N TYR A 39 10.28 10.64 -1.69
CA TYR A 39 10.65 12.04 -1.89
C TYR A 39 11.35 12.23 -3.23
N LEU A 40 12.28 11.35 -3.59
CA LEU A 40 12.96 11.39 -4.88
C LEU A 40 11.96 11.28 -6.06
N TRP A 41 10.88 10.52 -5.92
CA TRP A 41 9.80 10.49 -6.92
C TRP A 41 8.97 11.79 -6.94
N MET A 42 8.52 12.25 -5.77
CA MET A 42 7.68 13.45 -5.67
C MET A 42 8.40 14.72 -6.14
N GLU A 43 9.70 14.82 -5.85
CA GLU A 43 10.61 15.87 -6.31
C GLU A 43 11.00 15.73 -7.80
N ARG A 44 10.48 14.71 -8.51
CA ARG A 44 10.74 14.44 -9.94
C ARG A 44 12.22 14.21 -10.27
N ARG A 45 12.96 13.58 -9.36
CA ARG A 45 14.40 13.35 -9.48
C ARG A 45 14.77 11.98 -10.03
N CYS A 46 13.79 11.17 -10.42
CA CYS A 46 14.02 9.91 -11.13
C CYS A 46 13.11 9.75 -12.35
N ARG A 47 13.42 8.74 -13.16
CA ARG A 47 12.57 8.34 -14.28
C ARG A 47 11.31 7.66 -13.76
N PRO A 48 10.13 7.95 -14.35
CA PRO A 48 8.86 7.38 -13.90
C PRO A 48 8.75 5.88 -14.18
N ARG A 49 9.59 5.30 -15.05
CA ARG A 49 9.53 3.88 -15.40
C ARG A 49 10.91 3.31 -15.71
N GLY A 50 11.04 2.01 -15.53
CA GLY A 50 12.25 1.25 -15.88
C GLY A 50 12.13 -0.21 -15.48
N SER A 51 13.26 -0.89 -15.43
CA SER A 51 13.35 -2.30 -15.02
C SER A 51 14.34 -2.41 -13.84
N LEU A 52 14.08 -3.36 -12.95
CA LEU A 52 15.00 -3.72 -11.87
C LEU A 52 16.25 -4.44 -12.42
N PRO A 53 17.34 -4.60 -11.64
CA PRO A 53 18.65 -5.05 -12.15
C PRO A 53 18.66 -6.37 -12.94
N ASN A 54 17.71 -7.29 -12.70
CA ASN A 54 17.60 -8.55 -13.44
C ASN A 54 16.63 -8.49 -14.64
N GLY A 55 15.98 -7.35 -14.90
CA GLY A 55 15.04 -7.14 -16.00
C GLY A 55 13.70 -7.87 -15.87
N VAL A 56 13.51 -8.68 -14.81
CA VAL A 56 12.30 -9.51 -14.63
C VAL A 56 11.13 -8.67 -14.14
N TRP A 57 11.41 -7.67 -13.32
CA TRP A 57 10.43 -6.74 -12.77
C TRP A 57 10.57 -5.38 -13.43
N GLU A 58 9.45 -4.86 -13.91
CA GLU A 58 9.31 -3.48 -14.36
C GLU A 58 8.72 -2.66 -13.23
N TYR A 59 9.15 -1.40 -13.13
CA TYR A 59 8.57 -0.44 -12.20
C TYR A 59 7.92 0.72 -12.94
N TYR A 60 6.84 1.26 -12.36
CA TYR A 60 6.16 2.47 -12.84
C TYR A 60 5.71 3.31 -11.66
N PHE A 61 6.34 4.47 -11.47
CA PHE A 61 5.90 5.48 -10.52
C PHE A 61 4.71 6.27 -11.06
N HIS A 62 3.67 6.46 -10.24
CA HIS A 62 2.51 7.29 -10.55
C HIS A 62 1.85 7.78 -9.27
N GLY A 63 1.36 9.03 -9.27
CA GLY A 63 0.78 9.64 -8.07
C GLY A 63 1.65 9.44 -6.83
N TYR A 64 1.07 8.81 -5.80
CA TYR A 64 1.72 8.46 -4.54
C TYR A 64 2.05 6.96 -4.43
N GLN A 65 2.30 6.30 -5.57
CA GLN A 65 2.58 4.88 -5.64
C GLN A 65 3.69 4.54 -6.64
N CYS A 66 4.21 3.32 -6.54
CA CYS A 66 5.03 2.68 -7.56
C CYS A 66 4.51 1.26 -7.81
N ASP A 67 4.16 0.95 -9.05
CA ASP A 67 3.72 -0.38 -9.45
C ASP A 67 4.92 -1.22 -9.89
N PHE A 68 4.99 -2.47 -9.43
CA PHE A 68 5.93 -3.49 -9.87
C PHE A 68 5.19 -4.58 -10.63
N LYS A 69 5.61 -4.88 -11.86
CA LYS A 69 5.01 -5.91 -12.71
C LYS A 69 6.05 -6.92 -13.15
N HIS A 70 5.76 -8.20 -12.93
CA HIS A 70 6.62 -9.29 -13.38
C HIS A 70 6.38 -9.55 -14.87
N GLY A 71 7.41 -9.42 -15.69
CA GLY A 71 7.28 -9.44 -17.15
C GLY A 71 6.80 -10.77 -17.73
N SER A 72 7.13 -11.90 -17.10
CA SER A 72 6.80 -13.23 -17.65
C SER A 72 5.51 -13.86 -17.13
N ASP A 73 5.10 -13.55 -15.90
CA ASP A 73 4.01 -14.28 -15.24
C ASP A 73 2.86 -13.37 -14.79
N GLY A 74 2.99 -12.04 -14.92
CA GLY A 74 1.91 -11.09 -14.61
C GLY A 74 1.60 -10.95 -13.11
N ARG A 75 2.47 -11.41 -12.20
CA ARG A 75 2.42 -10.98 -10.80
C ARG A 75 2.55 -9.46 -10.70
N PHE A 76 1.83 -8.88 -9.76
CA PHE A 76 1.79 -7.44 -9.57
C PHE A 76 1.89 -7.08 -8.08
N LEU A 77 2.70 -6.08 -7.77
CA LEU A 77 2.78 -5.47 -6.45
C LEU A 77 2.71 -3.97 -6.59
N ARG A 78 2.02 -3.32 -5.67
CA ARG A 78 2.02 -1.86 -5.55
C ARG A 78 2.81 -1.46 -4.31
N PHE A 79 3.75 -0.56 -4.46
CA PHE A 79 4.31 0.17 -3.35
C PHE A 79 3.49 1.43 -3.11
N ASP A 80 2.70 1.39 -2.04
CA ASP A 80 2.01 2.55 -1.53
C ASP A 80 3.00 3.34 -0.67
N PHE A 81 3.46 4.50 -1.14
CA PHE A 81 4.29 5.37 -0.32
C PHE A 81 3.53 5.82 0.92
N ALA A 82 4.25 5.98 2.01
CA ALA A 82 3.74 6.35 3.32
C ALA A 82 4.70 7.34 4.00
N PRO A 83 4.27 7.99 5.09
CA PRO A 83 5.02 9.06 5.73
C PRO A 83 6.43 8.63 6.12
N GLY A 84 7.40 9.54 5.96
CA GLY A 84 8.80 9.24 6.27
C GLY A 84 9.43 8.20 5.34
N GLY A 85 8.78 7.83 4.23
CA GLY A 85 9.23 6.76 3.35
C GLY A 85 9.00 5.35 3.91
N ALA A 86 8.07 5.18 4.86
CA ALA A 86 7.82 3.90 5.49
C ALA A 86 7.44 2.81 4.47
N THR A 87 8.12 1.66 4.54
CA THR A 87 7.97 0.54 3.60
C THR A 87 7.03 -0.56 4.08
N GLU A 88 6.51 -0.44 5.31
CA GLU A 88 5.61 -1.41 5.94
C GLU A 88 4.13 -1.12 5.70
N ALA A 89 3.81 0.03 5.09
CA ALA A 89 2.44 0.49 4.97
C ALA A 89 1.76 0.02 3.68
N PHE A 90 0.44 -0.01 3.67
CA PHE A 90 -0.36 -0.48 2.54
C PHE A 90 -1.67 0.29 2.39
N THR A 91 -2.28 0.16 1.21
CA THR A 91 -3.69 0.48 0.99
C THR A 91 -4.49 -0.81 0.80
N ALA A 92 -5.80 -0.77 1.08
CA ALA A 92 -6.70 -1.88 0.78
C ALA A 92 -6.66 -2.27 -0.71
N TRP A 93 -6.47 -1.27 -1.58
CA TRP A 93 -6.34 -1.50 -3.01
C TRP A 93 -5.02 -2.19 -3.38
N GLY A 94 -3.88 -1.74 -2.85
CA GLY A 94 -2.59 -2.41 -3.09
C GLY A 94 -2.61 -3.89 -2.69
N VAL A 95 -3.19 -4.20 -1.53
CA VAL A 95 -3.40 -5.58 -1.07
C VAL A 95 -4.32 -6.36 -2.02
N THR A 96 -5.39 -5.73 -2.51
CA THR A 96 -6.33 -6.35 -3.44
C THR A 96 -5.65 -6.71 -4.76
N GLN A 97 -4.85 -5.81 -5.33
CA GLN A 97 -4.12 -6.08 -6.57
C GLN A 97 -3.12 -7.22 -6.40
N PHE A 98 -2.46 -7.31 -5.24
CA PHE A 98 -1.62 -8.46 -4.88
C PHE A 98 -2.43 -9.75 -4.80
N VAL A 99 -3.55 -9.76 -4.07
CA VAL A 99 -4.41 -10.95 -3.96
C VAL A 99 -4.91 -11.41 -5.33
N MET A 100 -5.37 -10.49 -6.19
CA MET A 100 -5.84 -10.84 -7.54
C MET A 100 -4.76 -11.42 -8.44
N THR A 101 -3.49 -11.06 -8.22
CA THR A 101 -2.37 -11.46 -9.09
C THR A 101 -1.44 -12.48 -8.44
N THR A 102 -1.73 -12.92 -7.21
CA THR A 102 -0.91 -13.91 -6.52
C THR A 102 -0.87 -15.23 -7.29
N LYS A 103 0.30 -15.86 -7.31
CA LYS A 103 0.57 -17.18 -7.87
C LYS A 103 1.91 -17.68 -7.33
N SER A 104 2.19 -18.97 -7.52
CA SER A 104 3.47 -19.59 -7.15
C SER A 104 4.67 -18.72 -7.57
N PRO A 105 5.66 -18.48 -6.68
CA PRO A 105 5.87 -19.12 -5.37
C PRO A 105 5.17 -18.42 -4.19
N TRP A 106 4.26 -17.47 -4.42
CA TRP A 106 3.55 -16.78 -3.36
C TRP A 106 2.34 -17.57 -2.85
N PRO A 107 1.88 -17.32 -1.62
CA PRO A 107 0.66 -17.94 -1.11
C PRO A 107 -0.55 -17.64 -1.99
N GLU A 108 -1.40 -18.65 -2.17
CA GLU A 108 -2.68 -18.50 -2.86
C GLU A 108 -3.78 -18.09 -1.89
N PHE A 109 -4.73 -17.30 -2.38
CA PHE A 109 -5.82 -16.74 -1.60
C PHE A 109 -7.16 -16.96 -2.32
N SER A 110 -7.45 -18.16 -2.80
CA SER A 110 -8.55 -18.41 -3.76
C SER A 110 -9.95 -17.99 -3.25
N GLU A 111 -10.22 -18.20 -1.97
CA GLU A 111 -11.48 -17.79 -1.35
C GLU A 111 -11.58 -16.27 -1.25
N LEU A 112 -10.54 -15.60 -0.73
CA LEU A 112 -10.45 -14.15 -0.70
C LEU A 112 -10.45 -13.54 -2.12
N GLN A 113 -9.84 -14.19 -3.11
CA GLN A 113 -9.90 -13.76 -4.51
C GLN A 113 -11.33 -13.76 -5.01
N SER A 114 -12.07 -14.86 -4.78
CA SER A 114 -13.47 -14.97 -5.17
C SER A 114 -14.34 -13.91 -4.49
N HIS A 115 -14.06 -13.62 -3.21
CA HIS A 115 -14.75 -12.59 -2.45
C HIS A 115 -14.46 -11.17 -2.97
N LEU A 116 -13.19 -10.86 -3.24
CA LEU A 116 -12.74 -9.55 -3.70
C LEU A 116 -12.93 -9.33 -5.20
N ALA A 117 -13.30 -10.33 -6.00
CA ALA A 117 -13.41 -10.20 -7.44
C ALA A 117 -14.62 -9.36 -7.89
N ALA A 118 -14.39 -8.41 -8.78
CA ALA A 118 -15.41 -7.65 -9.50
C ALA A 118 -15.86 -8.35 -10.81
N LYS A 119 -15.05 -9.29 -11.31
CA LYS A 119 -15.29 -10.06 -12.55
C LYS A 119 -14.79 -11.51 -12.39
N PRO A 120 -15.27 -12.49 -13.17
CA PRO A 120 -14.79 -13.86 -13.09
C PRO A 120 -13.32 -14.00 -13.53
N PRO A 121 -12.64 -15.11 -13.15
CA PRO A 121 -11.26 -15.38 -13.57
C PRO A 121 -11.15 -15.55 -15.10
N PRO A 122 -9.97 -15.37 -15.71
CA PRO A 122 -8.67 -15.16 -15.06
C PRO A 122 -8.51 -13.77 -14.45
N TYR A 123 -7.92 -13.71 -13.25
CA TYR A 123 -7.70 -12.46 -12.52
C TYR A 123 -6.42 -11.75 -12.93
N ASN A 124 -6.45 -10.43 -12.79
CA ASN A 124 -5.36 -9.49 -13.05
C ASN A 124 -5.42 -8.31 -12.06
N GLU A 125 -4.49 -7.36 -12.16
CA GLU A 125 -4.35 -6.20 -11.26
C GLU A 125 -5.55 -5.25 -11.26
N LEU A 126 -6.51 -5.43 -12.18
CA LEU A 126 -7.75 -4.66 -12.31
C LEU A 126 -9.00 -5.52 -12.06
N SER A 127 -8.86 -6.72 -11.47
CA SER A 127 -9.97 -7.65 -11.25
C SER A 127 -10.68 -7.48 -9.92
N GLY A 128 -10.08 -6.72 -9.00
CA GLY A 128 -10.62 -6.55 -7.65
C GLY A 128 -11.68 -5.46 -7.55
N ASP A 129 -12.60 -5.66 -6.60
CA ASP A 129 -13.57 -4.71 -6.10
C ASP A 129 -12.97 -3.95 -4.92
N VAL A 130 -12.61 -2.68 -5.16
CA VAL A 130 -12.01 -1.81 -4.15
C VAL A 130 -12.95 -1.55 -2.97
N GLY A 131 -14.27 -1.53 -3.19
CA GLY A 131 -15.26 -1.26 -2.14
C GLY A 131 -15.28 -2.39 -1.11
N ARG A 132 -15.26 -3.65 -1.58
CA ARG A 132 -15.19 -4.82 -0.68
C ARG A 132 -13.89 -4.86 0.11
N ALA A 133 -12.78 -4.52 -0.53
CA ALA A 133 -11.48 -4.45 0.14
C ALA A 133 -11.43 -3.38 1.22
N VAL A 134 -12.00 -2.19 0.94
CA VAL A 134 -12.12 -1.12 1.93
C VAL A 134 -12.98 -1.57 3.11
N GLN A 135 -14.12 -2.22 2.88
CA GLN A 135 -14.98 -2.74 3.95
C GLN A 135 -14.26 -3.76 4.84
N LEU A 136 -13.49 -4.70 4.26
CA LEU A 136 -12.68 -5.64 5.05
C LEU A 136 -11.60 -4.92 5.87
N CYS A 137 -10.92 -3.95 5.27
CA CYS A 137 -9.88 -3.17 5.95
C CYS A 137 -10.45 -2.34 7.11
N GLU A 138 -11.62 -1.71 6.92
CA GLU A 138 -12.33 -0.99 7.98
C GLU A 138 -12.79 -1.92 9.11
N GLY A 139 -13.19 -3.16 8.77
CA GLY A 139 -13.49 -4.20 9.76
C GLY A 139 -12.27 -4.51 10.63
N LEU A 140 -11.12 -4.76 10.01
CA LEU A 140 -9.85 -4.99 10.71
C LEU A 140 -9.41 -3.79 11.56
N GLU A 141 -9.64 -2.57 11.09
CA GLU A 141 -9.34 -1.35 11.84
C GLU A 141 -10.21 -1.21 13.09
N LYS A 142 -11.52 -1.50 12.98
CA LYS A 142 -12.44 -1.53 14.14
C LYS A 142 -12.07 -2.60 15.16
N GLU A 143 -11.52 -3.73 14.71
CA GLU A 143 -11.02 -4.80 15.57
C GLU A 143 -9.61 -4.53 16.14
N GLY A 144 -8.95 -3.44 15.72
CA GLY A 144 -7.61 -3.06 16.19
C GLY A 144 -6.47 -3.85 15.57
N PHE A 145 -6.72 -4.63 14.51
CA PHE A 145 -5.69 -5.41 13.81
C PHE A 145 -4.92 -4.60 12.77
N VAL A 146 -5.50 -3.49 12.34
CA VAL A 146 -4.90 -2.55 11.39
C VAL A 146 -5.08 -1.13 11.95
N SER A 147 -4.11 -0.26 11.73
CA SER A 147 -4.20 1.16 12.07
C SER A 147 -3.66 2.04 10.96
N VAL A 148 -3.96 3.33 10.99
CA VAL A 148 -3.21 4.32 10.21
C VAL A 148 -1.74 4.34 10.63
N ALA A 149 -0.84 4.57 9.67
CA ALA A 149 0.60 4.58 9.86
C ALA A 149 1.09 5.81 10.63
N ALA A 150 0.42 6.97 10.45
CA ALA A 150 0.77 8.23 11.10
C ALA A 150 -0.49 8.98 11.58
N PRO A 151 -1.08 8.54 12.72
CA PRO A 151 -2.31 9.14 13.25
C PRO A 151 -2.14 10.63 13.62
N ASP A 152 -0.95 11.01 14.04
CA ASP A 152 -0.54 12.38 14.34
C ASP A 152 -0.57 13.28 13.09
N LEU A 153 -0.06 12.79 11.95
CA LEU A 153 -0.12 13.51 10.68
C LEU A 153 -1.54 13.62 10.13
N ILE A 154 -2.39 12.60 10.36
CA ILE A 154 -3.82 12.69 10.04
C ILE A 154 -4.49 13.79 10.89
N ALA A 155 -4.20 13.84 12.19
CA ALA A 155 -4.75 14.87 13.07
C ALA A 155 -4.27 16.27 12.66
N PHE A 156 -2.98 16.42 12.37
CA PHE A 156 -2.38 17.65 11.86
C PHE A 156 -3.04 18.10 10.55
N GLY A 157 -3.14 17.21 9.56
CA GLY A 157 -3.80 17.51 8.29
C GLY A 157 -5.26 17.94 8.45
N ARG A 158 -6.00 17.31 9.37
CA ARG A 158 -7.40 17.68 9.67
C ARG A 158 -7.51 19.06 10.34
N GLN A 159 -6.63 19.38 11.28
CA GLN A 159 -6.58 20.70 11.93
C GLN A 159 -6.41 21.83 10.91
N HIS A 160 -5.70 21.54 9.82
CA HIS A 160 -5.40 22.48 8.74
C HIS A 160 -6.31 22.32 7.51
N THR A 161 -7.43 21.62 7.65
CA THR A 161 -8.42 21.45 6.58
C THR A 161 -9.70 22.21 6.92
N THR A 162 -10.14 23.08 6.02
CA THR A 162 -11.40 23.82 6.13
C THR A 162 -12.29 23.55 4.92
N LEU A 163 -13.59 23.78 5.04
CA LEU A 163 -14.49 23.75 3.88
C LEU A 163 -14.47 25.13 3.20
N ASN A 164 -14.30 25.16 1.89
CA ASN A 164 -14.48 26.39 1.12
C ASN A 164 -15.98 26.73 0.96
N THR A 165 -16.28 27.80 0.23
CA THR A 165 -17.65 28.27 -0.03
C THR A 165 -18.53 27.27 -0.78
N GLU A 166 -17.93 26.28 -1.44
CA GLU A 166 -18.62 25.20 -2.17
C GLU A 166 -18.76 23.92 -1.34
N GLY A 167 -18.31 23.93 -0.08
CA GLY A 167 -18.29 22.74 0.77
C GLY A 167 -17.17 21.76 0.46
N ILE A 168 -16.18 22.16 -0.35
CA ILE A 168 -15.01 21.34 -0.69
C ILE A 168 -13.97 21.48 0.42
N ALA A 169 -13.46 20.35 0.90
CA ALA A 169 -12.35 20.32 1.84
C ALA A 169 -11.07 20.85 1.18
N VAL A 170 -10.50 21.91 1.74
CA VAL A 170 -9.25 22.53 1.31
C VAL A 170 -8.27 22.47 2.47
N GLN A 171 -7.15 21.78 2.26
CA GLN A 171 -6.06 21.72 3.21
C GLN A 171 -5.07 22.87 2.97
N ARG A 172 -4.74 23.62 4.02
CA ARG A 172 -3.75 24.70 4.03
C ARG A 172 -2.85 24.58 5.26
N LEU A 173 -1.68 23.98 5.07
CA LEU A 173 -0.66 23.87 6.12
C LEU A 173 -0.01 25.26 6.36
N PRO A 174 0.58 25.51 7.55
CA PRO A 174 1.35 26.72 7.82
C PRO A 174 2.45 26.98 6.78
N ASP A 175 2.71 28.25 6.45
CA ASP A 175 3.68 28.64 5.40
C ASP A 175 5.13 28.20 5.70
N ASP A 176 5.47 27.99 6.97
CA ASP A 176 6.76 27.49 7.45
C ASP A 176 6.84 25.95 7.52
N THR A 177 5.79 25.24 7.06
CA THR A 177 5.77 23.78 7.04
C THR A 177 6.81 23.25 6.04
N PRO A 178 7.72 22.34 6.46
CA PRO A 178 8.66 21.71 5.54
C PRO A 178 7.93 21.01 4.38
N GLU A 179 8.46 21.12 3.17
CA GLU A 179 7.85 20.53 1.96
C GLU A 179 7.55 19.03 2.12
N ARG A 180 8.47 18.28 2.73
CA ARG A 180 8.29 16.85 2.99
C ARG A 180 7.13 16.55 3.93
N THR A 181 6.82 17.43 4.89
CA THR A 181 5.65 17.27 5.75
C THR A 181 4.36 17.34 4.95
N TRP A 182 4.29 18.19 3.92
CA TRP A 182 3.12 18.25 3.02
C TRP A 182 2.94 16.94 2.24
N LEU A 183 4.03 16.36 1.75
CA LEU A 183 4.03 15.06 1.09
C LEU A 183 3.59 13.95 2.05
N ASP A 184 4.12 13.95 3.27
CA ASP A 184 3.79 12.95 4.29
C ASP A 184 2.30 13.01 4.70
N VAL A 185 1.73 14.21 4.86
CA VAL A 185 0.30 14.39 5.15
C VAL A 185 -0.57 13.82 4.02
N SER A 186 -0.14 13.95 2.76
CA SER A 186 -0.85 13.44 1.59
C SER A 186 -0.93 11.92 1.51
N VAL A 187 -0.12 11.21 2.30
CA VAL A 187 -0.10 9.74 2.40
C VAL A 187 -0.24 9.26 3.84
N ALA A 188 -0.72 10.09 4.77
CA ALA A 188 -0.82 9.72 6.19
C ALA A 188 -1.92 8.66 6.47
N ASP A 189 -2.82 8.42 5.50
CA ASP A 189 -3.95 7.50 5.60
C ASP A 189 -3.56 6.03 5.39
N ARG A 190 -2.31 5.78 4.98
CA ARG A 190 -1.78 4.43 4.73
C ARG A 190 -1.86 3.60 6.00
N LYS A 191 -2.09 2.30 5.81
CA LYS A 191 -2.39 1.37 6.90
C LYS A 191 -1.17 0.51 7.23
N VAL A 192 -1.08 0.07 8.48
CA VAL A 192 -0.08 -0.90 8.97
C VAL A 192 -0.77 -1.99 9.76
N VAL A 193 -0.17 -3.19 9.78
CA VAL A 193 -0.63 -4.28 10.66
C VAL A 193 -0.12 -4.02 12.08
N THR A 194 -1.03 -3.95 13.05
CA THR A 194 -0.71 -3.67 14.47
C THR A 194 -0.07 -4.89 15.14
N ALA A 195 0.45 -4.71 16.37
CA ALA A 195 0.97 -5.82 17.16
C ALA A 195 -0.13 -6.84 17.49
N GLU A 196 -1.36 -6.38 17.71
CA GLU A 196 -2.55 -7.18 17.92
C GLU A 196 -2.87 -8.02 16.67
N GLY A 197 -2.84 -7.41 15.48
CA GLY A 197 -3.03 -8.11 14.22
C GLY A 197 -1.96 -9.18 13.96
N GLN A 198 -0.70 -8.87 14.28
CA GLN A 198 0.40 -9.84 14.18
C GLN A 198 0.21 -11.02 15.16
N SER A 199 -0.20 -10.73 16.39
CA SER A 199 -0.45 -11.75 17.43
C SER A 199 -1.62 -12.66 17.05
N PHE A 200 -2.68 -12.09 16.49
CA PHE A 200 -3.82 -12.83 15.97
C PHE A 200 -3.40 -13.82 14.88
N LEU A 201 -2.61 -13.40 13.89
CA LEU A 201 -2.08 -14.30 12.87
C LEU A 201 -1.24 -15.43 13.46
N ALA A 202 -0.32 -15.10 14.39
CA ALA A 202 0.56 -16.10 15.02
C ALA A 202 -0.21 -17.16 15.84
N SER A 203 -1.39 -16.84 16.34
CA SER A 203 -2.26 -17.77 17.08
C SER A 203 -2.93 -18.82 16.19
N ARG A 204 -3.00 -18.59 14.87
CA ARG A 204 -3.65 -19.48 13.91
C ARG A 204 -2.68 -20.38 13.14
N ASP A 205 -1.38 -20.13 13.29
CA ASP A 205 -0.32 -21.00 12.76
C ASP A 205 0.03 -22.17 13.72
N ARG A 206 -0.73 -22.33 14.82
CA ARG A 206 -0.60 -23.41 15.82
C ARG A 206 -1.75 -24.40 15.71
#